data_AF-A0A7K2NRD8-F1
#
_entry.id   AF-A0A7K2NRD8-F1
#
_cell.length_a   1.000
_cell.length_b   1.000
_cell.length_c   1.000
_cell.angle_alpha   90.00
_cell.angle_beta   90.00
_cell.angle_gamma   90.00
#
_symmetry.space_group_name_H-M   'P 1'
#
loop_
_entity.id
_entity.type
_entity.pdbx_description
1 polymer ?
#
loop_
_entity_poly.entity_id
_entity_poly.type
_entity_poly.pdbx_seq_one_letter_code
_entity_poly.pdbx_strand_id
1 'polypeptide(L)'
;DTADARLTTRRVWLYGKESDRTALLLSYGAAGRAPELTLPVGAALDAEISAYPGTGQQRAALGRQFAPPEPARTRPPGVATSQAAVRYGEALRDDPWLDSVPVTLERVVPVPDGDGWQLADADGDTALPLAGAGGNGPGLWRLVALAGGAPVTVFGECGHRGFTPLTAWPAGPGPAVPLC
;
A
#
# COMPACT_ATOMS: atom_id res chain seq x y z
N ASP A 1 -34.65 9.00 8.21
CA ASP A 1 -34.01 8.71 6.92
C ASP A 1 -33.29 7.38 6.96
N THR A 2 -33.72 6.42 6.14
CA THR A 2 -33.02 5.15 5.95
C THR A 2 -32.31 5.23 4.61
N ALA A 3 -31.03 5.58 4.65
CA ALA A 3 -30.18 5.63 3.47
C ALA A 3 -29.54 4.24 3.26
N ASP A 4 -30.15 3.41 2.42
CA ASP A 4 -29.48 2.19 1.94
C ASP A 4 -29.00 2.40 0.50
N ALA A 5 -27.76 2.88 0.40
CA ALA A 5 -27.01 2.88 -0.85
C ALA A 5 -25.73 2.08 -0.65
N ARG A 6 -25.73 0.82 -1.08
CA ARG A 6 -24.51 0.00 -1.16
C ARG A 6 -23.50 0.68 -2.09
N LEU A 7 -22.45 1.21 -1.51
CA LEU A 7 -21.35 1.90 -2.20
C LEU A 7 -20.16 0.94 -2.34
N THR A 8 -19.69 0.75 -3.57
CA THR A 8 -18.41 0.08 -3.83
C THR A 8 -17.31 1.14 -3.81
N THR A 9 -16.29 0.97 -2.96
CA THR A 9 -15.16 1.90 -2.89
C THR A 9 -13.90 1.24 -3.43
N ARG A 10 -13.15 1.96 -4.26
CA ARG A 10 -11.81 1.59 -4.70
C ARG A 10 -10.80 2.62 -4.18
N ARG A 11 -9.73 2.10 -3.60
CA ARG A 11 -8.56 2.85 -3.12
C ARG A 11 -7.40 2.56 -4.05
N VAL A 12 -6.78 3.60 -4.61
CA VAL A 12 -5.58 3.47 -5.43
C VAL A 12 -4.50 4.38 -4.86
N TRP A 13 -3.37 3.78 -4.52
CA TRP A 13 -2.20 4.50 -4.07
C TRP A 13 -1.32 4.88 -5.26
N LEU A 14 -0.86 6.12 -5.26
CA LEU A 14 0.11 6.66 -6.20
C LEU A 14 1.37 7.08 -5.44
N TYR A 15 2.52 6.88 -6.06
CA TYR A 15 3.80 7.43 -5.57
C TYR A 15 4.33 8.44 -6.59
N GLY A 16 4.56 9.67 -6.15
CA GLY A 16 5.12 10.75 -6.97
C GLY A 16 6.65 10.62 -7.05
N LYS A 17 7.18 10.32 -8.23
CA LYS A 17 8.63 10.12 -8.45
C LYS A 17 9.48 11.37 -8.18
N GLU A 18 8.91 12.55 -8.37
CA GLU A 18 9.61 13.84 -8.20
C GLU A 18 9.35 14.49 -6.84
N SER A 19 8.20 14.17 -6.23
CA SER A 19 7.78 14.78 -4.97
C SER A 19 8.08 13.91 -3.75
N ASP A 20 8.38 12.63 -3.96
CA ASP A 20 8.49 11.60 -2.94
C ASP A 20 7.29 11.50 -2.00
N ARG A 21 6.10 11.85 -2.52
CA ARG A 21 4.83 11.80 -1.79
C ARG A 21 3.97 10.65 -2.27
N THR A 22 3.31 10.00 -1.32
CA THR A 22 2.27 9.01 -1.60
C THR A 22 0.89 9.67 -1.51
N ALA A 23 0.08 9.54 -2.56
CA ALA A 23 -1.27 10.07 -2.60
C ALA A 23 -2.31 8.94 -2.75
N LEU A 24 -3.46 9.10 -2.09
CA LEU A 24 -4.59 8.18 -2.20
C LEU A 24 -5.66 8.75 -3.13
N LEU A 25 -5.98 8.01 -4.20
CA LEU A 25 -7.17 8.23 -5.00
C LEU A 25 -8.32 7.37 -4.49
N LEU A 26 -9.49 7.98 -4.38
CA LEU A 26 -10.74 7.31 -4.02
C LEU A 26 -11.69 7.35 -5.20
N SER A 27 -12.25 6.21 -5.56
CA SER A 27 -13.28 6.10 -6.58
C SER A 27 -14.45 5.30 -6.04
N TYR A 28 -15.66 5.76 -6.33
CA TYR A 28 -16.89 5.22 -5.77
C TYR A 28 -17.83 4.78 -6.89
N GLY A 29 -18.47 3.62 -6.70
CA GLY A 29 -19.51 3.12 -7.57
C GLY A 29 -20.82 2.99 -6.79
N ALA A 30 -21.86 3.67 -7.24
CA ALA A 30 -23.18 3.63 -6.62
C ALA A 30 -23.97 2.37 -7.04
N ALA A 31 -24.80 1.86 -6.13
CA ALA A 31 -25.74 0.77 -6.38
C ALA A 31 -25.08 -0.49 -7.01
N GLY A 32 -23.90 -0.86 -6.50
CA GLY A 32 -23.16 -2.04 -6.96
C GLY A 32 -22.41 -1.87 -8.29
N ARG A 33 -22.44 -0.70 -8.92
CA ARG A 33 -21.61 -0.42 -10.11
C ARG A 33 -20.12 -0.42 -9.74
N ALA A 34 -19.28 -0.80 -10.69
CA ALA A 34 -17.84 -0.68 -10.54
C ALA A 34 -17.43 0.81 -10.51
N PRO A 35 -16.48 1.20 -9.65
CA PRO A 35 -15.90 2.54 -9.67
C PRO A 35 -15.26 2.86 -11.04
N GLU A 36 -15.40 4.09 -11.51
CA GLU A 36 -14.93 4.52 -12.83
C GLU A 36 -13.40 4.43 -12.96
N LEU A 37 -12.67 4.76 -11.89
CA LEU A 37 -11.22 4.77 -11.92
C LEU A 37 -10.67 3.34 -11.93
N THR A 38 -10.04 2.94 -13.03
CA THR A 38 -9.31 1.67 -13.13
C THR A 38 -7.89 1.94 -13.56
N LEU A 39 -6.96 1.88 -12.60
CA LEU A 39 -5.53 2.06 -12.83
C LEU A 39 -4.81 0.73 -12.59
N PRO A 40 -3.99 0.25 -13.54
CA PRO A 40 -3.23 -0.98 -13.35
C PRO A 40 -2.14 -0.80 -12.29
N VAL A 41 -2.04 -1.78 -11.38
CA VAL A 41 -0.95 -1.84 -10.41
C VAL A 41 0.38 -2.01 -11.14
N GLY A 42 1.41 -1.28 -10.70
CA GLY A 42 2.73 -1.32 -11.33
C GLY A 42 2.85 -0.50 -12.61
N ALA A 43 1.87 0.34 -12.93
CA ALA A 43 1.99 1.33 -14.01
C ALA A 43 2.45 2.70 -13.49
N ALA A 44 3.19 3.40 -14.33
CA ALA A 44 3.46 4.83 -14.21
C ALA A 44 2.44 5.61 -15.03
N LEU A 45 1.98 6.71 -14.46
CA LEU A 45 1.05 7.65 -15.09
C LEU A 45 1.73 9.01 -15.22
N ASP A 46 1.59 9.62 -16.39
CA ASP A 46 1.84 11.04 -16.59
C ASP A 46 0.50 11.78 -16.50
N ALA A 47 0.25 12.44 -15.37
CA ALA A 47 -1.03 13.06 -15.07
C ALA A 47 -0.93 14.18 -14.02
N GLU A 48 -1.90 15.09 -14.05
CA GLU A 48 -2.10 16.08 -12.99
C GLU A 48 -2.66 15.40 -11.72
N ILE A 49 -2.12 15.77 -10.56
CA ILE A 49 -2.59 15.32 -9.25
C ILE A 49 -2.86 16.54 -8.38
N SER A 50 -4.10 16.66 -7.89
CA SER A 50 -4.53 17.75 -7.02
C SER A 50 -4.80 17.22 -5.62
N ALA A 51 -3.99 17.61 -4.65
CA ALA A 51 -4.18 17.22 -3.26
C ALA A 51 -5.39 17.93 -2.64
N TYR A 52 -6.19 17.20 -1.87
CA TYR A 52 -7.22 17.80 -1.02
C TYR A 52 -6.57 18.42 0.22
N PRO A 53 -7.12 19.53 0.75
CA PRO A 53 -6.63 20.11 2.00
C PRO A 53 -6.88 19.16 3.19
N GLY A 54 -5.92 19.08 4.10
CA GLY A 54 -5.99 18.28 5.32
C GLY A 54 -4.61 17.89 5.85
N THR A 55 -4.53 17.52 7.12
CA THR A 55 -3.28 17.14 7.82
C THR A 55 -3.03 15.63 7.88
N GLY A 56 -4.02 14.81 7.51
CA GLY A 56 -3.93 13.35 7.53
C GLY A 56 -3.50 12.73 6.19
N GLN A 57 -4.05 11.56 5.88
CA GLN A 57 -3.81 10.83 4.63
C GLN A 57 -3.99 11.75 3.40
N GLN A 58 -2.94 11.92 2.59
CA GLN A 58 -2.93 12.80 1.40
C GLN A 58 -3.85 12.24 0.31
N ARG A 59 -5.15 12.54 0.43
CA ARG A 59 -6.13 12.27 -0.61
C ARG A 59 -5.90 13.21 -1.79
N ALA A 60 -6.10 12.71 -2.99
CA ALA A 60 -5.97 13.51 -4.20
C ALA A 60 -7.08 13.22 -5.21
N ALA A 61 -7.29 14.17 -6.12
CA ALA A 61 -8.04 13.99 -7.35
C ALA A 61 -7.05 13.78 -8.51
N LEU A 62 -7.39 12.84 -9.39
CA LEU A 62 -6.70 12.65 -10.67
C LEU A 62 -7.26 13.68 -11.67
N GLY A 63 -6.38 14.52 -12.20
CA GLY A 63 -6.70 15.50 -13.25
C GLY A 63 -6.49 14.91 -14.64
N ARG A 64 -6.03 15.75 -15.57
CA ARG A 64 -5.76 15.31 -16.95
C ARG A 64 -4.60 14.33 -17.00
N GLN A 65 -4.75 13.25 -17.78
CA GLN A 65 -3.66 12.35 -18.16
C GLN A 65 -3.05 12.82 -19.48
N PHE A 66 -1.73 12.89 -19.54
CA PHE A 66 -0.98 13.38 -20.69
C PHE A 66 -0.54 12.27 -21.64
N ALA A 67 -0.44 11.04 -21.14
CA ALA A 67 -0.08 9.85 -21.92
C ALA A 67 -0.78 8.59 -21.37
N PRO A 68 -0.92 7.53 -22.19
CA PRO A 68 -1.37 6.24 -21.70
C PRO A 68 -0.45 5.68 -20.60
N PRO A 69 -0.98 4.95 -19.59
CA PRO A 69 -0.14 4.33 -18.56
C PRO A 69 0.88 3.35 -19.17
N GLU A 70 2.11 3.39 -18.66
CA GLU A 70 3.21 2.49 -19.06
C GLU A 70 3.73 1.70 -17.85
N PRO A 71 4.46 0.58 -18.05
CA PRO A 71 5.09 -0.13 -16.94
C PRO A 71 6.01 0.78 -16.11
N ALA A 72 5.80 0.81 -14.80
CA ALA A 72 6.62 1.61 -13.89
C ALA A 72 8.05 1.07 -13.85
N ARG A 73 9.02 1.96 -14.10
CA ARG A 73 10.46 1.66 -14.03
C ARG A 73 11.07 1.88 -12.65
N THR A 74 10.37 2.61 -11.78
CA THR A 74 10.84 3.03 -10.46
C THR A 74 9.96 2.41 -9.39
N ARG A 75 10.58 1.86 -8.35
CA ARG A 75 9.89 1.46 -7.12
C ARG A 75 9.90 2.65 -6.15
N PRO A 76 8.85 2.84 -5.35
CA PRO A 76 8.95 3.76 -4.22
C PRO A 76 10.12 3.34 -3.31
N PRO A 77 10.91 4.29 -2.77
CA PRO A 77 11.98 3.98 -1.84
C PRO A 77 11.40 3.34 -0.58
N GLY A 78 12.09 2.31 -0.08
CA GLY A 78 11.67 1.58 1.11
C GLY A 78 12.25 2.13 2.40
N VAL A 79 11.77 1.58 3.51
CA VAL A 79 12.31 1.76 4.85
C VAL A 79 12.29 0.45 5.63
N ALA A 80 13.04 0.41 6.73
CA ALA A 80 12.99 -0.68 7.70
C ALA A 80 11.63 -0.76 8.41
N THR A 81 11.33 -1.92 9.00
CA THR A 81 10.09 -2.17 9.75
C THR A 81 9.95 -1.26 10.98
N SER A 82 11.06 -1.00 11.69
CA SER A 82 11.12 -0.06 12.81
C SER A 82 10.76 1.38 12.40
N GLN A 83 11.28 1.85 11.27
CA GLN A 83 10.99 3.18 10.74
C GLN A 83 9.52 3.32 10.31
N ALA A 84 8.92 2.25 9.78
CA ALA A 84 7.49 2.22 9.48
C ALA A 84 6.62 2.40 10.73
N ALA A 85 6.98 1.75 11.84
CA ALA A 85 6.29 1.92 13.12
C ALA A 85 6.43 3.35 13.67
N VAL A 86 7.62 3.95 13.56
CA VAL A 86 7.87 5.36 13.94
C VAL A 86 6.98 6.29 13.11
N ARG A 87 6.97 6.13 11.78
CA ARG A 87 6.12 6.94 10.87
C ARG A 87 4.64 6.85 11.23
N TYR A 88 4.15 5.66 11.58
CA TYR A 88 2.77 5.51 12.04
C TYR A 88 2.53 6.26 13.36
N GLY A 89 3.42 6.12 14.34
CA GLY A 89 3.30 6.81 15.63
C GLY A 89 3.33 8.34 15.52
N GLU A 90 4.20 8.88 14.65
CA GLU A 90 4.25 10.32 14.36
C GLU A 90 2.96 10.80 13.71
N ALA A 91 2.46 10.10 12.69
CA ALA A 91 1.23 10.48 12.02
C ALA A 91 -0.01 10.37 12.95
N LEU A 92 -0.04 9.37 13.83
CA LEU A 92 -1.11 9.21 14.82
C LEU A 92 -1.13 10.35 15.87
N ARG A 93 0.03 10.94 16.17
CA ARG A 93 0.12 12.11 17.05
C ARG A 93 -0.56 13.33 16.42
N ASP A 94 -0.43 13.50 15.10
CA ASP A 94 -1.00 14.63 14.36
C ASP A 94 -2.47 14.43 14.01
N ASP A 95 -2.89 13.18 13.78
CA ASP A 95 -4.28 12.79 13.52
C ASP A 95 -4.63 11.53 14.33
N PRO A 96 -5.29 11.67 15.51
CA PRO A 96 -5.59 10.53 16.38
C PRO A 96 -6.59 9.53 15.77
N TRP A 97 -7.30 9.92 14.70
CA TRP A 97 -8.26 9.06 14.00
C TRP A 97 -7.64 8.33 12.80
N LEU A 98 -6.33 8.44 12.62
CA LEU A 98 -5.63 7.77 11.54
C LEU A 98 -5.49 6.26 11.80
N ASP A 99 -6.10 5.47 10.91
CA ASP A 99 -6.02 4.01 10.98
C ASP A 99 -4.64 3.45 10.59
N SER A 100 -4.02 4.05 9.57
CA SER A 100 -2.77 3.58 8.97
C SER A 100 -2.07 4.66 8.12
N VAL A 101 -0.79 4.46 7.84
CA VAL A 101 0.04 5.26 6.92
C VAL A 101 0.55 4.41 5.75
N PRO A 102 0.68 4.97 4.53
CA PRO A 102 1.29 4.27 3.42
C PRO A 102 2.80 4.14 3.64
N VAL A 103 3.32 2.91 3.50
CA VAL A 103 4.76 2.64 3.67
C VAL A 103 5.21 1.62 2.64
N THR A 104 6.40 1.85 2.10
CA THR A 104 7.17 0.82 1.41
C THR A 104 8.20 0.26 2.37
N LEU A 105 8.12 -1.03 2.65
CA LEU A 105 9.16 -1.76 3.36
C LEU A 105 10.14 -2.30 2.33
N GLU A 106 11.43 -2.14 2.59
CA GLU A 106 12.48 -2.78 1.78
C GLU A 106 13.10 -3.95 2.53
N ARG A 107 13.57 -4.93 1.75
CA ARG A 107 14.32 -6.09 2.24
C ARG A 107 13.63 -6.78 3.42
N VAL A 108 12.33 -7.01 3.31
CA VAL A 108 11.57 -7.77 4.31
C VAL A 108 11.31 -9.20 3.85
N VAL A 109 11.27 -10.13 4.79
CA VAL A 109 10.95 -11.54 4.54
C VAL A 109 9.63 -11.88 5.23
N PRO A 110 8.61 -12.40 4.51
CA PRO A 110 7.43 -12.95 5.16
C PRO A 110 7.82 -14.22 5.91
N VAL A 111 7.63 -14.24 7.23
CA VAL A 111 7.92 -15.38 8.09
C VAL A 111 6.71 -15.74 8.95
N PRO A 112 6.48 -17.03 9.26
CA PRO A 112 5.47 -17.43 10.23
C PRO A 112 5.76 -16.85 11.63
N ASP A 113 4.71 -16.52 12.38
CA ASP A 113 4.78 -16.06 13.76
C ASP A 113 3.56 -16.56 14.55
N GLY A 114 3.76 -17.62 15.36
CA GLY A 114 2.65 -18.32 16.00
C GLY A 114 1.63 -18.83 14.98
N ASP A 115 0.37 -18.45 15.17
CA ASP A 115 -0.74 -18.75 14.23
C ASP A 115 -0.86 -17.74 13.07
N GLY A 116 0.06 -16.77 13.01
CA GLY A 116 0.05 -15.65 12.06
C GLY A 116 1.32 -15.58 11.22
N TRP A 117 1.48 -14.40 10.61
CA TRP A 117 2.62 -14.08 9.76
C TRP A 117 3.09 -12.65 10.06
N GLN A 118 4.37 -12.41 9.86
CA GLN A 118 4.99 -11.09 9.98
C GLN A 118 5.94 -10.82 8.83
N LEU A 119 6.25 -9.54 8.61
CA LEU A 119 7.33 -9.09 7.75
C LEU A 119 8.54 -8.79 8.62
N ALA A 120 9.52 -9.68 8.62
CA ALA A 120 10.78 -9.50 9.33
C ALA A 120 11.75 -8.67 8.47
N ASP A 121 12.42 -7.71 9.09
CA ASP A 121 13.53 -7.00 8.48
C ASP A 121 14.69 -7.99 8.24
N ALA A 122 15.20 -8.08 7.01
CA ALA A 122 16.29 -9.00 6.70
C ALA A 122 17.64 -8.55 7.26
N ASP A 123 17.79 -7.26 7.56
CA ASP A 123 19.05 -6.66 8.02
C ASP A 123 19.00 -6.25 9.50
N GLY A 124 17.86 -6.49 10.18
CA GLY A 124 17.60 -6.09 11.56
C GLY A 124 16.94 -7.16 12.42
N ASP A 125 16.53 -6.77 13.62
CA ASP A 125 15.88 -7.64 14.62
C ASP A 125 14.40 -7.28 14.83
N THR A 126 13.82 -6.48 13.94
CA THR A 126 12.44 -5.98 14.04
C THR A 126 11.54 -6.57 12.97
N ALA A 127 10.27 -6.75 13.32
CA ALA A 127 9.26 -7.27 12.41
C ALA A 127 7.92 -6.56 12.63
N LEU A 128 7.10 -6.51 11.57
CA LEU A 128 5.73 -6.03 11.66
C LEU A 128 4.74 -7.19 11.43
N PRO A 129 3.76 -7.40 12.34
CA PRO A 129 2.74 -8.41 12.12
C PRO A 129 1.94 -8.07 10.86
N LEU A 130 1.59 -9.07 10.06
CA LEU A 130 0.69 -8.86 8.93
C LEU A 130 -0.75 -8.69 9.43
N ALA A 131 -1.38 -7.59 9.04
CA ALA A 131 -2.75 -7.28 9.43
C ALA A 131 -3.74 -8.22 8.73
N GLY A 132 -4.54 -8.94 9.52
CA GLY A 132 -5.61 -9.82 9.04
C GLY A 132 -5.79 -11.05 9.94
N ALA A 133 -6.94 -11.15 10.60
CA ALA A 133 -7.28 -12.25 11.51
C ALA A 133 -7.53 -13.56 10.75
N GLY A 134 -6.47 -14.29 10.40
CA GLY A 134 -6.60 -15.64 9.83
C GLY A 134 -5.55 -16.06 8.80
N GLY A 135 -4.49 -15.27 8.58
CA GLY A 135 -3.19 -15.76 8.10
C GLY A 135 -3.12 -16.59 6.80
N ASN A 136 -4.16 -16.67 5.96
CA ASN A 136 -4.22 -17.61 4.84
C ASN A 136 -4.94 -17.06 3.58
N GLY A 137 -4.98 -15.74 3.40
CA GLY A 137 -5.54 -15.13 2.20
C GLY A 137 -4.66 -15.34 0.95
N PRO A 138 -5.22 -15.25 -0.27
CA PRO A 138 -4.44 -15.42 -1.51
C PRO A 138 -3.29 -14.41 -1.64
N GLY A 139 -3.44 -13.21 -1.07
CA GLY A 139 -2.39 -12.19 -1.05
C GLY A 139 -1.14 -12.62 -0.29
N LEU A 140 -1.31 -13.25 0.87
CA LEU A 140 -0.18 -13.80 1.63
C LEU A 140 0.55 -14.87 0.82
N TRP A 141 -0.18 -15.82 0.25
CA TRP A 141 0.46 -16.91 -0.49
C TRP A 141 1.18 -16.41 -1.76
N ARG A 142 0.67 -15.37 -2.42
CA ARG A 142 1.42 -14.68 -3.49
C ARG A 142 2.69 -14.03 -2.96
N LEU A 143 2.63 -13.36 -1.81
CA LEU A 143 3.79 -12.73 -1.19
C LEU A 143 4.86 -13.75 -0.79
N VAL A 144 4.46 -14.86 -0.16
CA VAL A 144 5.35 -15.96 0.23
C VAL A 144 5.97 -16.62 -1.00
N ALA A 145 5.17 -16.90 -2.03
CA ALA A 145 5.66 -17.48 -3.29
C ALA A 145 6.63 -16.55 -4.04
N LEU A 146 6.35 -15.23 -4.03
CA LEU A 146 7.23 -14.23 -4.61
C LEU A 146 8.56 -14.12 -3.86
N ALA A 147 8.50 -14.14 -2.53
CA ALA A 147 9.69 -14.06 -1.70
C ALA A 147 10.57 -15.30 -1.82
N GLY A 148 9.97 -16.50 -1.77
CA GLY A 148 10.72 -17.76 -1.82
C GLY A 148 11.77 -17.88 -0.69
N GLY A 149 11.57 -17.17 0.42
CA GLY A 149 12.53 -17.03 1.52
C GLY A 149 13.59 -15.94 1.34
N ALA A 150 13.65 -15.27 0.18
CA ALA A 150 14.51 -14.12 -0.05
C ALA A 150 13.83 -12.80 0.35
N PRO A 151 14.60 -11.76 0.71
CA PRO A 151 14.06 -10.44 1.00
C PRO A 151 13.33 -9.83 -0.21
N VAL A 152 12.20 -9.18 0.04
CA VAL A 152 11.38 -8.49 -0.97
C VAL A 152 11.11 -7.04 -0.57
N THR A 153 10.67 -6.24 -1.54
CA THR A 153 10.12 -4.90 -1.27
C THR A 153 8.59 -5.00 -1.25
N VAL A 154 7.94 -4.40 -0.27
CA VAL A 154 6.49 -4.47 -0.09
C VAL A 154 5.93 -3.08 0.19
N PHE A 155 5.04 -2.60 -0.67
CA PHE A 155 4.21 -1.43 -0.41
C PHE A 155 2.89 -1.85 0.24
N GLY A 156 2.49 -1.11 1.27
CA GLY A 156 1.28 -1.40 2.02
C GLY A 156 0.91 -0.29 2.99
N GLU A 157 0.02 -0.62 3.91
CA GLU A 157 -0.47 0.28 4.94
C GLU A 157 0.00 -0.22 6.32
N CYS A 158 0.73 0.62 7.06
CA CYS A 158 1.17 0.33 8.42
C CYS A 158 0.22 1.01 9.41
N GLY A 159 -0.43 0.25 10.27
CA GLY A 159 -1.39 0.77 11.24
C GLY A 159 -1.46 -0.04 12.53
N HIS A 160 -2.43 0.27 13.39
CA HIS A 160 -2.60 -0.37 14.70
C HIS A 160 -2.78 -1.89 14.68
N ARG A 161 -3.22 -2.46 13.55
CA ARG A 161 -3.39 -3.92 13.36
C ARG A 161 -2.17 -4.60 12.74
N GLY A 162 -1.08 -3.87 12.55
CA GLY A 162 0.09 -4.32 11.80
C GLY A 162 0.12 -3.76 10.38
N PHE A 163 0.76 -4.51 9.48
CA PHE A 163 1.01 -4.11 8.11
C PHE A 163 0.08 -4.84 7.14
N THR A 164 -0.70 -4.11 6.35
CA THR A 164 -1.50 -4.66 5.26
C THR A 164 -0.72 -4.54 3.95
N PRO A 165 -0.20 -5.66 3.39
CA PRO A 165 0.59 -5.62 2.17
C PRO A 165 -0.33 -5.51 0.95
N LEU A 166 -0.04 -4.55 0.06
CA LEU A 166 -0.88 -4.28 -1.12
C LEU A 166 -0.17 -4.62 -2.43
N THR A 167 1.15 -4.38 -2.49
CA THR A 167 1.96 -4.64 -3.69
C THR A 167 3.36 -5.07 -3.26
N ALA A 168 3.93 -6.06 -3.95
CA ALA A 168 5.30 -6.50 -3.69
C ALA A 168 6.15 -6.57 -4.95
N TRP A 169 7.47 -6.50 -4.77
CA TRP A 169 8.47 -6.66 -5.81
C TRP A 169 9.55 -7.66 -5.34
N PRO A 170 10.09 -8.48 -6.25
CA PRO A 170 11.23 -9.34 -5.91
C PRO A 170 12.48 -8.50 -5.60
N ALA A 171 13.46 -9.10 -4.91
CA ALA A 171 14.74 -8.45 -4.57
C ALA A 171 15.46 -7.90 -5.82
N GLY A 172 15.52 -8.72 -6.86
CA GLY A 172 16.10 -8.34 -8.16
C GLY A 172 15.12 -7.59 -9.07
N PRO A 173 15.48 -7.37 -10.34
CA PRO A 173 14.58 -6.80 -11.34
C PRO A 173 13.30 -7.64 -11.46
N GLY A 174 12.15 -6.98 -11.53
CA GLY A 174 10.87 -7.66 -11.66
C GLY A 174 9.68 -6.73 -11.51
N PRO A 175 8.52 -7.11 -12.07
CA PRO A 175 7.31 -6.29 -12.05
C PRO A 175 6.70 -6.21 -10.65
N ALA A 176 5.81 -5.24 -10.48
CA ALA A 176 4.95 -5.16 -9.29
C ALA A 176 3.95 -6.32 -9.28
N VAL A 177 3.78 -6.96 -8.14
CA VAL A 177 2.81 -8.04 -7.93
C VAL A 177 1.70 -7.56 -6.99
N PRO A 178 0.44 -7.46 -7.45
CA PRO A 178 -0.69 -7.08 -6.60
C PRO A 178 -1.05 -8.20 -5.62
N LEU A 179 -1.26 -7.83 -4.35
CA LEU A 179 -1.57 -8.77 -3.27
C LEU A 179 -3.05 -8.76 -2.85
N CYS A 180 -3.79 -7.70 -3.18
CA CYS A 180 -5.24 -7.57 -2.98
C CYS A 180 -6.00 -7.57 -4.31
#